data_AF-I2DTP7-F1
#
_entry.id   AF-I2DTP7-F1
#
_cell.length_a   1.000
_cell.length_b   1.000
_cell.length_c   1.000
_cell.angle_alpha   90.00
_cell.angle_beta   90.00
_cell.angle_gamma   90.00
#
_symmetry.space_group_name_H-M   'P 1'
#
loop_
_entity.id
_entity.type
_entity.pdbx_description
1 polymer ?
#
loop_
_entity_poly.entity_id
_entity_poly.type
_entity_poly.pdbx_seq_one_letter_code
_entity_poly.pdbx_strand_id
1 'polypeptide(L)'
;MGGNPLRAKHEQALAAARIHEAAANSAFDKASALQDEAAALDSLGESDAALARINEALQLADPAKSKDLIATKAGILFSLNDPQQALSILAPEIEKTREFAARNPQLARVGVLGTYTEGFVTATFAHIQLQQWKAAIDTLADAEAPLEGPSFYAYRALVYRYIMARAHDPALANPRLERDATYHVANDKNQYGVLLRIWQGEDALKALSIVNAGLSGEERQEAEAEEQFYLGAYAKFVKGDADAARSRLRILDGIAPYGSIEWVYGKRVLQ
;
A
#
# COMPACT_ATOMS: atom_id res chain seq x y z
N MET A 1 2.65 -5.20 30.03
CA MET A 1 1.59 -4.57 29.21
C MET A 1 2.14 -4.53 27.80
N GLY A 2 1.60 -5.34 26.88
CA GLY A 2 2.10 -5.41 25.51
C GLY A 2 1.77 -4.13 24.77
N GLY A 3 2.78 -3.35 24.37
CA GLY A 3 2.61 -2.18 23.52
C GLY A 3 2.25 -2.58 22.08
N ASN A 4 1.78 -1.62 21.29
CA ASN A 4 1.53 -1.79 19.85
C ASN A 4 2.89 -1.71 19.11
N PRO A 5 3.39 -2.81 18.49
CA PRO A 5 4.73 -2.84 17.93
C PRO A 5 4.90 -1.91 16.72
N LEU A 6 3.90 -1.79 15.84
CA LEU A 6 3.94 -0.84 14.73
C LEU A 6 3.99 0.60 15.21
N ARG A 7 3.21 0.94 16.25
CA ARG A 7 3.30 2.27 16.88
C ARG A 7 4.71 2.55 17.38
N ALA A 8 5.30 1.62 18.13
CA ALA A 8 6.64 1.78 18.69
C ALA A 8 7.70 1.94 17.59
N LYS A 9 7.59 1.18 16.49
CA LYS A 9 8.43 1.31 15.30
C LYS A 9 8.38 2.73 14.73
N HIS A 10 7.19 3.29 14.52
CA HIS A 10 7.04 4.62 13.94
C HIS A 10 7.43 5.73 14.92
N GLU A 11 7.21 5.57 16.22
CA GLU A 11 7.74 6.47 17.26
C GLU A 11 9.28 6.48 17.27
N GLN A 12 9.91 5.32 17.10
CA GLN A 12 11.37 5.21 16.97
C GLN A 12 11.88 5.84 15.68
N ALA A 13 11.21 5.59 14.54
CA ALA A 13 11.55 6.19 13.25
C ALA A 13 11.46 7.73 13.31
N LEU A 14 10.40 8.26 13.93
CA LEU A 14 10.23 9.69 14.16
C LEU A 14 11.37 10.28 15.01
N ALA A 15 11.75 9.61 16.10
CA ALA A 15 12.86 10.06 16.93
C ALA A 15 14.19 10.04 16.16
N ALA A 16 14.45 9.00 15.38
CA ALA A 16 15.65 8.88 14.56
C ALA A 16 15.71 9.97 13.46
N ALA A 17 14.60 10.22 12.77
CA ALA A 17 14.50 11.25 11.74
C ALA A 17 14.82 12.64 12.30
N ARG A 18 14.32 12.98 13.49
CA ARG A 18 14.64 14.26 14.16
C ARG A 18 16.11 14.40 14.56
N ILE A 19 16.74 13.30 14.98
CA ILE A 19 18.19 13.28 15.25
C ILE A 19 18.97 13.51 13.95
N HIS A 20 18.58 12.84 12.87
CA HIS A 20 19.20 13.01 11.55
C HIS A 20 19.00 14.43 11.01
N GLU A 21 17.82 15.02 11.19
CA GLU A 21 17.55 16.42 10.80
C GLU A 21 18.49 17.38 11.54
N ALA A 22 18.62 17.22 12.86
CA ALA A 22 19.50 18.07 13.68
C ALA A 22 20.99 17.91 13.34
N ALA A 23 21.39 16.74 12.84
CA ALA A 23 22.77 16.45 12.43
C ALA A 23 23.05 16.74 10.94
N ALA A 24 22.03 17.05 10.14
CA ALA A 24 22.16 17.24 8.71
C ALA A 24 23.10 18.42 8.38
N ASN A 25 24.08 18.16 7.50
CA ASN A 25 25.06 19.15 7.08
C ASN A 25 24.91 19.59 5.61
N SER A 26 23.88 19.08 4.93
CA SER A 26 23.54 19.42 3.56
C SER A 26 22.02 19.54 3.36
N ALA A 27 21.60 20.25 2.32
CA ALA A 27 20.17 20.35 1.97
C ALA A 27 19.57 18.99 1.60
N PHE A 28 20.38 18.11 1.00
CA PHE A 28 19.97 16.75 0.66
C PHE A 28 19.71 15.91 1.92
N ASP A 29 20.64 15.91 2.87
CA ASP A 29 20.48 15.15 4.12
C ASP A 29 19.30 15.67 4.94
N LYS A 30 19.11 17.00 4.95
CA LYS A 30 17.94 17.60 5.62
C LYS A 30 16.64 17.21 4.93
N ALA A 31 16.57 17.23 3.59
CA ALA A 31 15.38 16.80 2.86
C ALA A 31 15.06 15.32 3.12
N SER A 32 16.06 14.44 3.15
CA SER A 32 15.89 13.02 3.47
C SER A 32 15.37 12.83 4.91
N ALA A 33 15.95 13.51 5.90
CA ALA A 33 15.49 13.42 7.28
C ALA A 33 14.05 13.92 7.46
N LEU A 34 13.67 15.00 6.77
CA LEU A 34 12.31 15.52 6.76
C LEU A 34 11.31 14.57 6.07
N GLN A 35 11.74 13.84 5.04
CA GLN A 35 10.94 12.78 4.43
C GLN A 35 10.64 11.66 5.41
N ASP A 36 11.67 11.17 6.10
CA ASP A 36 11.55 10.12 7.11
C ASP A 36 10.64 10.57 8.27
N GLU A 37 10.80 11.83 8.72
CA GLU A 37 9.93 12.42 9.74
C GLU A 37 8.48 12.48 9.25
N ALA A 38 8.25 12.92 8.01
CA ALA A 38 6.91 12.98 7.43
C ALA A 38 6.25 11.60 7.33
N ALA A 39 6.97 10.59 6.83
CA ALA A 39 6.45 9.22 6.72
C ALA A 39 6.10 8.62 8.10
N ALA A 40 6.93 8.86 9.11
CA ALA A 40 6.66 8.40 10.48
C ALA A 40 5.46 9.12 11.11
N LEU A 41 5.34 10.44 10.92
CA LEU A 41 4.18 11.22 11.38
C LEU A 41 2.88 10.74 10.73
N ASP A 42 2.87 10.52 9.41
CA ASP A 42 1.68 10.02 8.70
C ASP A 42 1.26 8.65 9.23
N SER A 43 2.26 7.76 9.42
CA SER A 43 2.03 6.43 9.96
C SER A 43 1.45 6.45 11.37
N LEU A 44 1.81 7.45 12.18
CA LEU A 44 1.27 7.71 13.52
C LEU A 44 -0.12 8.37 13.51
N GLY A 45 -0.65 8.73 12.34
CA GLY A 45 -1.93 9.41 12.17
C GLY A 45 -1.85 10.93 12.28
N GLU A 46 -0.64 11.50 12.29
CA GLU A 46 -0.39 12.95 12.31
C GLU A 46 -0.19 13.52 10.89
N SER A 47 -1.07 13.14 9.95
CA SER A 47 -0.93 13.43 8.52
C SER A 47 -0.83 14.92 8.17
N ASP A 48 -1.48 15.82 8.93
CA ASP A 48 -1.35 17.26 8.72
C ASP A 48 0.07 17.77 9.04
N ALA A 49 0.67 17.25 10.12
CA ALA A 49 2.05 17.57 10.48
C ALA A 49 3.04 16.94 9.49
N ALA A 50 2.77 15.71 9.05
CA ALA A 50 3.51 15.05 7.99
C ALA A 50 3.53 15.88 6.70
N LEU A 51 2.37 16.41 6.29
CA LEU A 51 2.25 17.24 5.10
C LEU A 51 3.11 18.51 5.18
N ALA A 52 3.20 19.13 6.35
CA ALA A 52 4.09 20.27 6.55
C ALA A 52 5.57 19.90 6.35
N ARG A 53 6.00 18.77 6.93
CA ARG A 53 7.40 18.29 6.84
C ARG A 53 7.80 17.90 5.42
N ILE A 54 6.96 17.16 4.71
CA ILE A 54 7.28 16.77 3.32
C ILE A 54 7.29 17.98 2.37
N ASN A 55 6.50 19.02 2.65
CA ASN A 55 6.55 20.25 1.88
C ASN A 55 7.87 21.00 2.10
N GLU A 56 8.40 21.03 3.33
CA GLU A 56 9.74 21.59 3.60
C GLU A 56 10.84 20.77 2.90
N ALA A 57 10.75 19.44 2.94
CA ALA A 57 11.68 18.56 2.25
C ALA A 57 11.73 18.84 0.73
N LEU A 58 10.55 18.99 0.11
CA LEU A 58 10.42 19.31 -1.32
C LEU A 58 10.98 20.68 -1.70
N GLN A 59 10.99 21.66 -0.78
CA GLN A 59 11.61 22.96 -1.02
C GLN A 59 13.15 22.89 -1.02
N LEU A 60 13.73 21.93 -0.30
CA LEU A 60 15.18 21.73 -0.18
C LEU A 60 15.72 20.81 -1.28
N ALA A 61 14.89 19.93 -1.83
CA ALA A 61 15.30 18.92 -2.78
C ALA A 61 15.56 19.47 -4.19
N ASP A 62 16.50 18.84 -4.90
CA ASP A 62 16.63 18.99 -6.34
C ASP A 62 15.36 18.40 -7.01
N PRO A 63 14.60 19.18 -7.81
CA PRO A 63 13.42 18.67 -8.50
C PRO A 63 13.68 17.40 -9.32
N ALA A 64 14.88 17.23 -9.88
CA ALA A 64 15.26 16.05 -10.66
C ALA A 64 15.41 14.77 -9.81
N LYS A 65 15.48 14.89 -8.48
CA LYS A 65 15.66 13.79 -7.51
C LYS A 65 14.52 13.70 -6.49
N SER A 66 13.37 14.29 -6.80
CA SER A 66 12.27 14.47 -5.86
C SER A 66 11.20 13.38 -5.91
N LYS A 67 11.34 12.36 -6.78
CA LYS A 67 10.27 11.37 -7.00
C LYS A 67 9.87 10.64 -5.69
N ASP A 68 10.82 10.26 -4.85
CA ASP A 68 10.50 9.52 -3.61
C ASP A 68 9.77 10.44 -2.61
N LEU A 69 10.17 11.72 -2.52
CA LEU A 69 9.46 12.74 -1.76
C LEU A 69 8.03 12.95 -2.27
N ILE A 70 7.83 12.90 -3.59
CA ILE A 70 6.51 12.99 -4.23
C ILE A 70 5.64 11.78 -3.86
N ALA A 71 6.22 10.56 -3.88
CA ALA A 71 5.51 9.35 -3.45
C ALA A 71 5.07 9.44 -1.98
N THR A 72 5.96 9.83 -1.08
CA THR A 72 5.63 10.03 0.34
C THR A 72 4.54 11.10 0.52
N LYS A 73 4.64 12.24 -0.17
CA LYS A 73 3.60 13.27 -0.14
C LYS A 73 2.26 12.74 -0.65
N ALA A 74 2.26 11.91 -1.68
CA ALA A 74 1.04 11.32 -2.22
C ALA A 74 0.39 10.33 -1.24
N GLY A 75 1.21 9.55 -0.51
CA GLY A 75 0.74 8.71 0.59
C GLY A 75 0.03 9.54 1.67
N ILE A 76 0.65 10.63 2.11
CA ILE A 76 0.07 11.57 3.09
C ILE A 76 -1.25 12.17 2.58
N LEU A 77 -1.31 12.62 1.33
CA LEU A 77 -2.53 13.15 0.72
C LEU A 77 -3.63 12.08 0.66
N PHE A 78 -3.27 10.84 0.36
CA PHE A 78 -4.20 9.72 0.42
C PHE A 78 -4.70 9.50 1.85
N SER A 79 -3.83 9.55 2.87
CA SER A 79 -4.19 9.49 4.30
C SER A 79 -5.17 10.60 4.71
N LEU A 80 -4.97 11.81 4.19
CA LEU A 80 -5.86 12.97 4.34
C LEU A 80 -7.16 12.91 3.51
N ASN A 81 -7.40 11.79 2.82
CA ASN A 81 -8.59 11.57 1.99
C ASN A 81 -8.67 12.50 0.75
N ASP A 82 -7.52 12.88 0.20
CA ASP A 82 -7.40 13.63 -1.05
C ASP A 82 -6.71 12.78 -2.16
N PRO A 83 -7.39 11.74 -2.67
CA PRO A 83 -6.84 10.87 -3.72
C PRO A 83 -6.63 11.61 -5.04
N GLN A 84 -7.39 12.69 -5.31
CA GLN A 84 -7.27 13.44 -6.56
C GLN A 84 -5.96 14.24 -6.59
N GLN A 85 -5.61 14.89 -5.49
CA GLN A 85 -4.34 15.61 -5.37
C GLN A 85 -3.15 14.64 -5.35
N ALA A 86 -3.28 13.48 -4.68
CA ALA A 86 -2.27 12.42 -4.72
C ALA A 86 -1.98 11.97 -6.17
N LEU A 87 -3.02 11.68 -6.96
CA LEU A 87 -2.85 11.31 -8.36
C LEU A 87 -2.24 12.45 -9.20
N SER A 88 -2.65 13.70 -8.95
CA SER A 88 -2.13 14.85 -9.68
C SER A 88 -0.62 15.00 -9.54
N ILE A 89 -0.04 14.69 -8.37
CA ILE A 89 1.41 14.79 -8.16
C ILE A 89 2.15 13.53 -8.59
N LEU A 90 1.51 12.36 -8.54
CA LEU A 90 2.12 11.09 -8.96
C LEU A 90 2.19 10.93 -10.49
N ALA A 91 1.21 11.45 -11.22
CA ALA A 91 1.07 11.20 -12.66
C ALA A 91 2.32 11.56 -13.49
N PRO A 92 3.00 12.70 -13.28
CA PRO A 92 4.22 13.02 -14.02
C PRO A 92 5.37 12.02 -13.77
N GLU A 93 5.57 11.56 -12.53
CA GLU A 93 6.64 10.62 -12.20
C GLU A 93 6.34 9.19 -12.67
N ILE A 94 5.07 8.79 -12.62
CA ILE A 94 4.60 7.53 -13.22
C ILE A 94 4.86 7.52 -14.72
N GLU A 95 4.50 8.60 -15.43
CA GLU A 95 4.68 8.66 -16.89
C GLU A 95 6.17 8.67 -17.26
N LYS A 96 7.00 9.47 -16.57
CA LYS A 96 8.46 9.45 -16.76
C LYS A 96 9.04 8.05 -16.57
N THR A 97 8.58 7.32 -15.54
CA THR A 97 9.06 5.96 -15.25
C THR A 97 8.65 4.98 -16.37
N ARG A 98 7.40 5.08 -16.86
CA ARG A 98 6.90 4.28 -17.98
C ARG A 98 7.65 4.57 -19.28
N GLU A 99 7.84 5.85 -19.61
CA GLU A 99 8.58 6.28 -20.79
C GLU A 99 10.04 5.81 -20.74
N PHE A 100 10.68 5.93 -19.57
CA PHE A 100 12.05 5.45 -19.40
C PHE A 100 12.13 3.94 -19.61
N ALA A 101 11.18 3.16 -19.07
CA ALA A 101 11.11 1.71 -19.32
C ALA A 101 10.89 1.39 -20.81
N ALA A 102 10.07 2.16 -21.52
CA ALA A 102 9.79 1.94 -22.93
C ALA A 102 10.98 2.32 -23.84
N ARG A 103 11.70 3.39 -23.51
CA ARG A 103 12.88 3.87 -24.27
C ARG A 103 14.14 3.05 -24.03
N ASN A 104 14.17 2.23 -22.98
CA ASN A 104 15.32 1.41 -22.61
C ASN A 104 14.99 -0.09 -22.60
N PRO A 105 14.64 -0.70 -23.75
CA PRO A 105 14.24 -2.11 -23.84
C PRO A 105 15.35 -3.09 -23.44
N GLN A 106 16.61 -2.64 -23.41
CA GLN A 106 17.75 -3.41 -22.89
C GLN A 106 17.70 -3.60 -21.37
N LEU A 107 16.97 -2.74 -20.64
CA LEU A 107 16.72 -2.88 -19.22
C LEU A 107 15.47 -3.75 -19.02
N ALA A 108 15.48 -4.62 -18.01
CA ALA A 108 14.29 -5.35 -17.64
C ALA A 108 13.21 -4.36 -17.18
N ARG A 109 12.07 -4.29 -17.88
CA ARG A 109 10.94 -3.39 -17.56
C ARG A 109 10.55 -3.47 -16.09
N VAL A 110 10.48 -4.69 -15.55
CA VAL A 110 10.19 -4.99 -14.14
C VAL A 110 11.14 -4.25 -13.18
N GLY A 111 12.44 -4.23 -13.50
CA GLY A 111 13.46 -3.55 -12.71
C GLY A 111 13.32 -2.02 -12.78
N VAL A 112 12.97 -1.47 -13.94
CA VAL A 112 12.75 -0.03 -14.10
C VAL A 112 11.52 0.44 -13.32
N LEU A 113 10.38 -0.22 -13.51
CA LEU A 113 9.14 0.13 -12.83
C LEU A 113 9.26 -0.03 -11.31
N GLY A 114 10.02 -1.04 -10.85
CA GLY A 114 10.31 -1.25 -9.44
C GLY A 114 11.18 -0.18 -8.78
N THR A 115 11.69 0.80 -9.53
CA THR A 115 12.32 1.98 -8.92
C THR A 115 11.31 3.01 -8.40
N TYR A 116 10.01 2.78 -8.57
CA TYR A 116 8.95 3.70 -8.15
C TYR A 116 7.69 2.98 -7.63
N THR A 117 7.89 1.83 -6.96
CA THR A 117 6.82 0.95 -6.47
C THR A 117 5.80 1.68 -5.60
N GLU A 118 6.24 2.46 -4.60
CA GLU A 118 5.35 3.19 -3.68
C GLU A 118 4.42 4.16 -4.43
N GLY A 119 4.94 4.84 -5.45
CA GLY A 119 4.15 5.72 -6.32
C GLY A 119 3.06 4.96 -7.09
N PHE A 120 3.38 3.79 -7.65
CA PHE A 120 2.40 2.94 -8.32
C PHE A 120 1.35 2.36 -7.38
N VAL A 121 1.74 1.90 -6.19
CA VAL A 121 0.82 1.36 -5.18
C VAL A 121 -0.13 2.45 -4.68
N THR A 122 0.39 3.63 -4.33
CA THR A 122 -0.42 4.76 -3.88
C THR A 122 -1.39 5.22 -4.97
N ALA A 123 -0.94 5.32 -6.22
CA ALA A 123 -1.82 5.63 -7.35
C ALA A 123 -2.91 4.58 -7.55
N THR A 124 -2.58 3.30 -7.37
CA THR A 124 -3.56 2.21 -7.43
C THR A 124 -4.69 2.46 -6.43
N PHE A 125 -4.37 2.62 -5.14
CA PHE A 125 -5.38 2.85 -4.10
C PHE A 125 -6.17 4.16 -4.29
N ALA A 126 -5.51 5.22 -4.75
CA ALA A 126 -6.19 6.47 -5.10
C ALA A 126 -7.21 6.27 -6.24
N HIS A 127 -6.83 5.55 -7.31
CA HIS A 127 -7.75 5.19 -8.39
C HIS A 127 -8.89 4.28 -7.91
N ILE A 128 -8.62 3.30 -7.04
CA ILE A 128 -9.67 2.46 -6.43
C ILE A 128 -10.66 3.33 -5.64
N GLN A 129 -10.18 4.26 -4.83
CA GLN A 129 -11.04 5.15 -4.05
C GLN A 129 -11.96 6.00 -4.95
N LEU A 130 -11.42 6.47 -6.08
CA LEU A 130 -12.18 7.22 -7.09
C LEU A 130 -12.97 6.32 -8.06
N GLN A 131 -12.95 5.00 -7.87
CA GLN A 131 -13.61 4.02 -8.73
C GLN A 131 -13.16 4.06 -10.20
N GLN A 132 -11.94 4.51 -10.44
CA GLN A 132 -11.30 4.57 -11.76
C GLN A 132 -10.67 3.20 -12.08
N TRP A 133 -11.50 2.18 -12.21
CA TRP A 133 -11.08 0.76 -12.17
C TRP A 133 -10.03 0.39 -13.20
N LYS A 134 -10.15 0.86 -14.45
CA LYS A 134 -9.14 0.58 -15.49
C LYS A 134 -7.77 1.16 -15.12
N ALA A 135 -7.74 2.40 -14.62
CA ALA A 135 -6.52 3.06 -14.20
C ALA A 135 -5.91 2.41 -12.94
N ALA A 136 -6.75 1.94 -12.00
CA ALA A 136 -6.30 1.15 -10.85
C ALA A 136 -5.62 -0.16 -11.30
N ILE A 137 -6.20 -0.88 -12.27
CA ILE A 137 -5.60 -2.10 -12.82
C ILE A 137 -4.30 -1.81 -13.56
N ASP A 138 -4.23 -0.71 -14.32
CA ASP A 138 -3.02 -0.36 -15.09
C ASP A 138 -1.86 0.06 -14.19
N THR A 139 -2.14 0.84 -13.14
CA THR A 139 -1.14 1.21 -12.13
C THR A 139 -0.72 0.02 -11.28
N LEU A 140 -1.64 -0.88 -10.93
CA LEU A 140 -1.32 -2.14 -10.25
C LEU A 140 -0.46 -3.07 -11.11
N ALA A 141 -0.72 -3.16 -12.42
CA ALA A 141 0.06 -3.98 -13.33
C ALA A 141 1.50 -3.46 -13.52
N ASP A 142 1.71 -2.15 -13.34
CA ASP A 142 3.04 -1.52 -13.34
C ASP A 142 3.69 -1.47 -11.94
N ALA A 143 2.95 -1.79 -10.87
CA ALA A 143 3.51 -1.93 -9.53
C ALA A 143 4.37 -3.20 -9.46
N GLU A 144 5.67 -3.03 -9.64
CA GLU A 144 6.68 -4.09 -9.59
C GLU A 144 7.55 -3.89 -8.36
N ALA A 145 7.97 -4.97 -7.70
CA ALA A 145 8.86 -4.88 -6.55
C ALA A 145 9.81 -6.10 -6.50
N PRO A 146 10.77 -6.20 -7.44
CA PRO A 146 11.64 -7.38 -7.54
C PRO A 146 12.50 -7.61 -6.29
N LEU A 147 12.70 -6.59 -5.45
CA LEU A 147 13.47 -6.67 -4.21
C LEU A 147 12.64 -7.10 -2.99
N GLU A 148 11.31 -6.92 -3.01
CA GLU A 148 10.37 -7.30 -1.93
C GLU A 148 10.06 -8.80 -1.93
N GLY A 149 10.54 -9.54 -2.93
CA GLY A 149 10.36 -10.99 -3.03
C GLY A 149 8.97 -11.43 -3.50
N PRO A 150 8.66 -12.74 -3.40
CA PRO A 150 7.46 -13.33 -4.01
C PRO A 150 6.14 -12.93 -3.31
N SER A 151 6.19 -12.53 -2.03
CA SER A 151 5.00 -12.14 -1.25
C SER A 151 4.31 -10.89 -1.80
N PHE A 152 5.08 -9.93 -2.33
CA PHE A 152 4.52 -8.72 -2.94
C PHE A 152 3.62 -9.05 -4.15
N TYR A 153 4.00 -10.03 -4.98
CA TYR A 153 3.20 -10.41 -6.14
C TYR A 153 1.90 -11.13 -5.76
N ALA A 154 1.92 -11.88 -4.65
CA ALA A 154 0.71 -12.47 -4.08
C ALA A 154 -0.23 -11.40 -3.49
N TYR A 155 0.31 -10.39 -2.81
CA TYR A 155 -0.44 -9.20 -2.38
C TYR A 155 -1.05 -8.47 -3.58
N ARG A 156 -0.25 -8.21 -4.63
CA ARG A 156 -0.70 -7.57 -5.88
C ARG A 156 -1.86 -8.33 -6.53
N ALA A 157 -1.77 -9.66 -6.56
CA ALA A 157 -2.86 -10.52 -7.04
C ALA A 157 -4.13 -10.40 -6.18
N LEU A 158 -3.99 -10.27 -4.86
CA LEU A 158 -5.13 -10.07 -3.96
C LEU A 158 -5.79 -8.70 -4.16
N VAL A 159 -5.01 -7.63 -4.29
CA VAL A 159 -5.51 -6.29 -4.67
C VAL A 159 -6.26 -6.36 -6.01
N TYR A 160 -5.73 -7.09 -6.99
CA TYR A 160 -6.39 -7.26 -8.29
C TYR A 160 -7.76 -7.95 -8.15
N ARG A 161 -7.86 -9.01 -7.34
CA ARG A 161 -9.15 -9.66 -7.04
C ARG A 161 -10.12 -8.71 -6.34
N TYR A 162 -9.62 -7.87 -5.43
CA TYR A 162 -10.40 -6.81 -4.80
C TYR A 162 -10.95 -5.79 -5.82
N ILE A 163 -10.14 -5.33 -6.77
CA ILE A 163 -10.59 -4.42 -7.82
C ILE A 163 -11.67 -5.07 -8.70
N MET A 164 -11.41 -6.30 -9.19
CA MET A 164 -12.35 -6.99 -10.09
C MET A 164 -13.70 -7.26 -9.41
N ALA A 165 -13.68 -7.61 -8.12
CA ALA A 165 -14.91 -7.81 -7.35
C ALA A 165 -15.72 -6.52 -7.20
N ARG A 166 -15.07 -5.36 -7.04
CA ARG A 166 -15.77 -4.08 -6.89
C ARG A 166 -16.20 -3.45 -8.21
N ALA A 167 -15.43 -3.65 -9.26
CA ALA A 167 -15.75 -3.11 -10.58
C ALA A 167 -16.96 -3.81 -11.22
N HIS A 168 -17.16 -5.10 -10.91
CA HIS A 168 -18.20 -5.94 -11.52
C HIS A 168 -18.21 -5.91 -13.06
N ASP A 169 -17.05 -5.67 -13.67
CA ASP A 169 -16.89 -5.57 -15.12
C ASP A 169 -15.78 -6.52 -15.61
N PRO A 170 -16.13 -7.65 -16.25
CA PRO A 170 -15.14 -8.60 -16.75
C PRO A 170 -14.32 -8.05 -17.94
N ALA A 171 -14.78 -6.99 -18.62
CA ALA A 171 -14.03 -6.38 -19.72
C ALA A 171 -12.75 -5.68 -19.24
N LEU A 172 -12.63 -5.40 -17.94
CA LEU A 172 -11.45 -4.82 -17.33
C LEU A 172 -10.33 -5.83 -17.04
N ALA A 173 -10.59 -7.13 -17.26
CA ALA A 173 -9.65 -8.18 -16.90
C ALA A 173 -8.27 -7.96 -17.54
N ASN A 174 -7.21 -8.04 -16.72
CA ASN A 174 -5.83 -7.95 -17.17
C ASN A 174 -5.23 -9.36 -17.28
N PRO A 175 -4.87 -9.85 -18.47
CA PRO A 175 -4.40 -11.24 -18.64
C PRO A 175 -3.17 -11.62 -17.81
N ARG A 176 -2.29 -10.67 -17.51
CA ARG A 176 -1.11 -10.91 -16.67
C ARG A 176 -1.52 -11.08 -15.21
N LEU A 177 -2.28 -10.13 -14.67
CA LEU A 177 -2.74 -10.19 -13.28
C LEU A 177 -3.69 -11.37 -13.03
N GLU A 178 -4.50 -11.77 -14.02
CA GLU A 178 -5.29 -13.01 -13.97
C GLU A 178 -4.43 -14.26 -13.81
N ARG A 179 -3.35 -14.34 -14.58
CA ARG A 179 -2.40 -15.45 -14.51
C ARG A 179 -1.69 -15.48 -13.17
N ASP A 180 -1.22 -14.32 -12.70
CA ASP A 180 -0.55 -14.19 -11.40
C ASP A 180 -1.48 -14.61 -10.27
N ALA A 181 -2.72 -14.13 -10.26
CA ALA A 181 -3.70 -14.50 -9.25
C ALA A 181 -4.04 -16.00 -9.29
N THR A 182 -4.15 -16.60 -10.47
CA THR A 182 -4.34 -18.06 -10.60
C THR A 182 -3.14 -18.84 -10.09
N TYR A 183 -1.92 -18.36 -10.37
CA TYR A 183 -0.68 -18.98 -9.91
C TYR A 183 -0.58 -18.95 -8.38
N HIS A 184 -0.77 -17.79 -7.75
CA HIS A 184 -0.62 -17.65 -6.30
C HIS A 184 -1.70 -18.40 -5.51
N VAL A 185 -2.93 -18.51 -6.02
CA VAL A 185 -3.96 -19.40 -5.46
C VAL A 185 -3.47 -20.84 -5.33
N ALA A 186 -2.78 -21.35 -6.36
CA ALA A 186 -2.40 -22.75 -6.44
C ALA A 186 -1.07 -23.07 -5.72
N ASN A 187 -0.17 -22.08 -5.61
CA ASN A 187 1.22 -22.32 -5.21
C ASN A 187 1.59 -21.69 -3.85
N ASP A 188 0.90 -20.62 -3.43
CA ASP A 188 1.31 -19.90 -2.23
C ASP A 188 0.58 -20.44 -0.98
N LYS A 189 1.37 -20.71 0.06
CA LYS A 189 0.90 -21.13 1.38
C LYS A 189 0.98 -20.02 2.43
N ASN A 190 1.43 -18.83 2.02
CA ASN A 190 1.43 -17.62 2.85
C ASN A 190 0.01 -17.06 3.01
N GLN A 191 -0.14 -15.99 3.80
CA GLN A 191 -1.44 -15.37 4.06
C GLN A 191 -2.19 -14.96 2.79
N TYR A 192 -1.48 -14.41 1.80
CA TYR A 192 -2.08 -13.93 0.55
C TYR A 192 -2.62 -15.07 -0.31
N GLY A 193 -1.90 -16.20 -0.40
CA GLY A 193 -2.39 -17.40 -1.07
C GLY A 193 -3.66 -17.96 -0.42
N VAL A 194 -3.74 -17.93 0.92
CA VAL A 194 -4.97 -18.34 1.64
C VAL A 194 -6.11 -17.35 1.40
N LEU A 195 -5.86 -16.04 1.49
CA LEU A 195 -6.85 -15.01 1.21
C LEU A 195 -7.37 -15.12 -0.23
N LEU A 196 -6.50 -15.33 -1.21
CA LEU A 196 -6.89 -15.54 -2.61
C LEU A 196 -7.83 -16.74 -2.78
N ARG A 197 -7.60 -17.85 -2.05
CA ARG A 197 -8.51 -19.02 -2.04
C ARG A 197 -9.87 -18.70 -1.41
N ILE A 198 -9.89 -17.95 -0.30
CA ILE A 198 -11.14 -17.44 0.30
C ILE A 198 -11.92 -16.59 -0.70
N TRP A 199 -11.22 -15.74 -1.45
CA TRP A 199 -11.80 -14.90 -2.49
C TRP A 199 -12.38 -15.68 -3.68
N GLN A 200 -11.99 -16.96 -3.86
CA GLN A 200 -12.62 -17.90 -4.78
C GLN A 200 -13.79 -18.70 -4.16
N GLY A 201 -14.08 -18.48 -2.88
CA GLY A 201 -15.16 -19.13 -2.15
C GLY A 201 -14.74 -20.34 -1.30
N GLU A 202 -13.45 -20.62 -1.18
CA GLU A 202 -12.95 -21.68 -0.29
C GLU A 202 -13.14 -21.29 1.19
N ASP A 203 -13.63 -22.21 2.03
CA ASP A 203 -13.64 -22.03 3.48
C ASP A 203 -12.26 -22.35 4.06
N ALA A 204 -11.34 -21.39 3.96
CA ALA A 204 -9.93 -21.53 4.36
C ALA A 204 -9.54 -20.69 5.59
N LEU A 205 -10.50 -20.16 6.36
CA LEU A 205 -10.23 -19.33 7.54
C LEU A 205 -9.33 -20.03 8.58
N LYS A 206 -9.50 -21.34 8.76
CA LYS A 206 -8.64 -22.12 9.66
C LYS A 206 -7.18 -22.15 9.19
N ALA A 207 -6.96 -22.26 7.88
CA ALA A 207 -5.60 -22.23 7.32
C ALA A 207 -4.95 -20.86 7.53
N LEU A 208 -5.71 -19.78 7.39
CA LEU A 208 -5.23 -18.42 7.61
C LEU A 208 -4.81 -18.21 9.07
N SER A 209 -5.61 -18.68 10.03
CA SER A 209 -5.26 -18.65 11.44
C SER A 209 -3.98 -19.43 11.78
N ILE A 210 -3.72 -20.56 11.09
CA ILE A 210 -2.49 -21.34 11.27
C ILE A 210 -1.27 -20.56 10.76
N VAL A 211 -1.39 -19.90 9.60
CA VAL A 211 -0.32 -19.07 9.04
C VAL A 211 0.03 -17.93 9.99
N ASN A 212 -0.98 -17.19 10.48
CA ASN A 212 -0.74 -16.04 11.35
C ASN A 212 -0.21 -16.42 12.73
N ALA A 213 -0.49 -17.64 13.21
CA ALA A 213 0.09 -18.15 14.45
C ALA A 213 1.62 -18.31 14.39
N GLY A 214 2.20 -18.38 13.19
CA GLY A 214 3.64 -18.42 12.99
C GLY A 214 4.31 -17.04 12.97
N LEU A 215 3.54 -15.95 12.92
CA LEU A 215 4.04 -14.57 12.85
C LEU A 215 4.20 -13.96 14.24
N SER A 216 5.04 -12.94 14.36
CA SER A 216 5.22 -12.21 15.63
C SER A 216 5.52 -10.72 15.41
N GLY A 217 5.34 -9.91 16.46
CA GLY A 217 5.69 -8.49 16.43
C GLY A 217 4.94 -7.70 15.34
N GLU A 218 5.69 -6.90 14.59
CA GLU A 218 5.19 -6.06 13.50
C GLU A 218 4.56 -6.88 12.38
N GLU A 219 5.23 -7.94 11.93
CA GLU A 219 4.79 -8.80 10.82
C GLU A 219 3.40 -9.40 11.10
N ARG A 220 3.17 -9.83 12.36
CA ARG A 220 1.85 -10.33 12.77
C ARG A 220 0.79 -9.24 12.71
N GLN A 221 1.12 -8.03 13.14
CA GLN A 221 0.17 -6.94 13.20
C GLN A 221 -0.20 -6.43 11.79
N GLU A 222 0.78 -6.36 10.89
CA GLU A 222 0.57 -6.05 9.46
C GLU A 222 -0.33 -7.12 8.81
N ALA A 223 0.02 -8.41 8.99
CA ALA A 223 -0.77 -9.52 8.45
C ALA A 223 -2.20 -9.55 8.99
N GLU A 224 -2.39 -9.38 10.30
CA GLU A 224 -3.73 -9.35 10.91
C GLU A 224 -4.56 -8.17 10.38
N ALA A 225 -3.93 -7.01 10.13
CA ALA A 225 -4.60 -5.83 9.59
C ALA A 225 -5.08 -6.04 8.15
N GLU A 226 -4.18 -6.51 7.28
CA GLU A 226 -4.51 -6.83 5.89
C GLU A 226 -5.59 -7.90 5.82
N GLU A 227 -5.49 -8.97 6.63
CA GLU A 227 -6.52 -9.99 6.75
C GLU A 227 -7.88 -9.35 7.06
N GLN A 228 -7.97 -8.54 8.13
CA GLN A 228 -9.27 -7.99 8.54
C GLN A 228 -9.86 -7.10 7.43
N PHE A 229 -9.02 -6.34 6.74
CA PHE A 229 -9.47 -5.54 5.61
C PHE A 229 -10.00 -6.42 4.47
N TYR A 230 -9.23 -7.41 4.00
CA TYR A 230 -9.63 -8.22 2.84
C TYR A 230 -10.77 -9.19 3.16
N LEU A 231 -10.87 -9.71 4.38
CA LEU A 231 -12.05 -10.49 4.81
C LEU A 231 -13.29 -9.62 4.93
N GLY A 232 -13.16 -8.39 5.45
CA GLY A 232 -14.25 -7.43 5.51
C GLY A 232 -14.72 -7.02 4.11
N ALA A 233 -13.78 -6.76 3.20
CA ALA A 233 -14.07 -6.43 1.81
C ALA A 233 -14.75 -7.60 1.08
N TYR A 234 -14.27 -8.83 1.28
CA TYR A 234 -14.92 -10.02 0.72
C TYR A 234 -16.36 -10.17 1.24
N ALA A 235 -16.57 -10.03 2.55
CA ALA A 235 -17.90 -10.08 3.13
C ALA A 235 -18.83 -9.03 2.51
N LYS A 236 -18.37 -7.77 2.40
CA LYS A 236 -19.19 -6.68 1.86
C LYS A 236 -19.47 -6.81 0.37
N PHE A 237 -18.42 -6.93 -0.44
CA PHE A 237 -18.50 -6.76 -1.89
C PHE A 237 -18.75 -8.06 -2.65
N VAL A 238 -18.47 -9.22 -2.03
CA VAL A 238 -18.72 -10.53 -2.65
C VAL A 238 -19.92 -11.22 -2.02
N LYS A 239 -20.05 -11.20 -0.68
CA LYS A 239 -21.17 -11.86 0.01
C LYS A 239 -22.39 -10.96 0.25
N GLY A 240 -22.24 -9.64 0.13
CA GLY A 240 -23.31 -8.68 0.46
C GLY A 240 -23.55 -8.54 1.97
N ASP A 241 -22.62 -8.99 2.81
CA ASP A 241 -22.72 -8.97 4.27
C ASP A 241 -22.00 -7.75 4.86
N ALA A 242 -22.76 -6.66 4.98
CA ALA A 242 -22.25 -5.41 5.53
C ALA A 242 -22.00 -5.46 7.05
N ASP A 243 -22.72 -6.30 7.80
CA ASP A 243 -22.54 -6.44 9.25
C ASP A 243 -21.24 -7.18 9.59
N ALA A 244 -20.90 -8.21 8.83
CA ALA A 244 -19.61 -8.86 8.92
C ALA A 244 -18.47 -7.88 8.55
N ALA A 245 -18.64 -7.07 7.50
CA ALA A 245 -17.66 -6.06 7.12
C ALA A 245 -17.40 -5.02 8.23
N ARG A 246 -18.46 -4.48 8.85
CA ARG A 246 -18.35 -3.58 10.01
C ARG A 246 -17.69 -4.25 11.21
N SER A 247 -17.97 -5.54 11.43
CA SER A 247 -17.36 -6.29 12.52
C SER A 247 -15.86 -6.46 12.31
N ARG A 248 -15.41 -6.70 11.06
CA ARG A 248 -13.99 -6.74 10.71
C ARG A 248 -13.33 -5.37 10.84
N LEU A 249 -14.00 -4.30 10.44
CA LEU A 249 -13.51 -2.93 10.64
C LEU A 249 -13.28 -2.62 12.14
N ARG A 250 -14.18 -3.03 13.03
CA ARG A 250 -13.98 -2.86 14.49
C ARG A 250 -12.76 -3.59 15.02
N ILE A 251 -12.47 -4.79 14.48
CA ILE A 251 -11.26 -5.54 14.86
C ILE A 251 -10.02 -4.81 14.33
N LEU A 252 -10.05 -4.36 13.06
CA LEU A 252 -8.98 -3.58 12.45
C LEU A 252 -8.66 -2.29 13.24
N ASP A 253 -9.69 -1.56 13.66
CA ASP A 253 -9.54 -0.39 14.54
C ASP A 253 -8.96 -0.75 15.91
N GLY A 254 -9.31 -1.92 16.45
CA GLY A 254 -8.75 -2.43 17.70
C GLY A 254 -7.27 -2.83 17.59
N ILE A 255 -6.85 -3.34 16.43
CA ILE A 255 -5.43 -3.64 16.13
C ILE A 255 -4.63 -2.34 16.05
N ALA A 256 -5.23 -1.26 15.52
CA ALA A 256 -4.57 0.01 15.25
C ALA A 256 -3.21 -0.15 14.53
N PRO A 257 -3.21 -0.70 13.30
CA PRO A 257 -1.99 -0.96 12.54
C PRO A 257 -1.43 0.33 11.93
N TYR A 258 -0.74 1.11 12.75
CA TYR A 258 -0.11 2.37 12.34
C TYR A 258 0.74 2.20 11.07
N GLY A 259 0.53 3.08 10.09
CA GLY A 259 1.16 3.02 8.76
C GLY A 259 0.47 2.16 7.70
N SER A 260 -0.57 1.38 8.04
CA SER A 260 -1.26 0.53 7.04
C SER A 260 -2.27 1.32 6.20
N ILE A 261 -2.14 1.20 4.87
CA ILE A 261 -3.10 1.76 3.91
C ILE A 261 -4.47 1.09 4.03
N GLU A 262 -4.53 -0.20 4.36
CA GLU A 262 -5.75 -0.96 4.60
C GLU A 262 -6.54 -0.42 5.79
N TRP A 263 -5.87 0.13 6.81
CA TRP A 263 -6.57 0.74 7.95
C TRP A 263 -7.15 2.11 7.62
N VAL A 264 -6.37 2.96 6.95
CA VAL A 264 -6.83 4.26 6.44
C VAL A 264 -8.02 4.07 5.50
N TYR A 265 -7.87 3.16 4.53
CA TYR A 265 -8.85 2.95 3.49
C TYR A 265 -10.05 2.13 3.97
N GLY A 266 -9.84 1.15 4.85
CA GLY A 266 -10.89 0.33 5.46
C GLY A 266 -11.98 1.15 6.14
N LYS A 267 -11.60 2.23 6.85
CA LYS A 267 -12.54 3.19 7.46
C LYS A 267 -13.47 3.84 6.44
N ARG A 268 -13.05 3.95 5.17
CA ARG A 268 -13.84 4.59 4.11
C ARG A 268 -14.78 3.62 3.42
N VAL A 269 -14.42 2.35 3.35
CA VAL A 269 -15.11 1.37 2.48
C VAL A 269 -15.80 0.23 3.22
N LEU A 270 -15.48 -0.05 4.49
CA LEU A 270 -16.03 -1.18 5.25
C LEU A 270 -17.16 -0.80 6.22
N GLN A 271 -17.49 0.49 6.36
CA GLN A 271 -18.64 0.96 7.16
C GLN A 271 -19.98 0.49 6.59
#